data_AF-A0A6G8QBA7-F1
#
_entry.id   AF-A0A6G8QBA7-F1
#
_cell.length_a   1.000
_cell.length_b   1.000
_cell.length_c   1.000
_cell.angle_alpha   90.00
_cell.angle_beta   90.00
_cell.angle_gamma   90.00
#
_symmetry.space_group_name_H-M   'P 1'
#
loop_
_entity.id
_entity.type
_entity.pdbx_description
1 polymer ?
#
loop_
_entity_poly.entity_id
_entity_poly.type
_entity_poly.pdbx_seq_one_letter_code
_entity_poly.pdbx_strand_id
1 'polypeptide(L)'
;MEQKEERGGALRVGMVWGGIGGLLGFFASLLGSLAGIIAGIFVGYSCGRRAAGAETDRPGALSGLIGGAVAAPVYVVGASAGALVAARGIGSPRMAATLSEVLGTSISPDEAWTLFLLSIVLSAVIQAALFVAAATVAGALAKRS
;
A
#
# COMPACT_ATOMS: atom_id res chain seq x y z
N MET A 1 -12.38 16.54 29.67
CA MET A 1 -12.37 15.28 28.89
C MET A 1 -11.86 15.48 27.45
N GLU A 2 -11.61 16.72 26.99
CA GLU A 2 -11.10 17.05 25.63
C GLU A 2 -9.70 16.50 25.29
N GLN A 3 -8.75 16.41 26.22
CA GLN A 3 -7.39 15.93 25.92
C GLN A 3 -7.31 14.46 25.43
N LYS A 4 -8.32 13.64 25.72
CA LYS A 4 -8.36 12.24 25.27
C LYS A 4 -8.80 12.12 23.80
N GLU A 5 -9.50 13.12 23.28
CA GLU A 5 -9.96 13.18 21.90
C GLU A 5 -8.85 13.65 20.93
N GLU A 6 -7.99 14.57 21.38
CA GLU A 6 -6.83 15.04 20.59
C GLU A 6 -5.71 13.99 20.48
N ARG A 7 -5.52 13.13 21.49
CA ARG A 7 -4.46 12.09 21.52
C ARG A 7 -4.65 10.92 20.54
N GLY A 8 -5.71 10.94 19.72
CA GLY A 8 -6.05 9.88 18.75
C GLY A 8 -6.26 10.35 17.32
N GLY A 9 -5.96 11.62 17.01
CA GLY A 9 -6.19 12.19 15.67
C GLY A 9 -5.50 11.41 14.56
N ALA A 10 -4.21 11.11 14.74
CA ALA A 10 -3.43 10.35 13.75
C ALA A 10 -3.97 8.92 13.53
N LEU A 11 -4.42 8.25 14.60
CA LEU A 11 -5.02 6.91 14.53
C LEU A 11 -6.33 6.93 13.74
N ARG A 12 -7.23 7.88 14.04
CA ARG A 12 -8.50 8.04 13.31
C ARG A 12 -8.29 8.33 11.83
N VAL A 13 -7.35 9.23 11.52
CA VAL A 13 -6.97 9.51 10.13
C VAL A 13 -6.45 8.24 9.47
N GLY A 14 -5.58 7.49 10.14
CA GLY A 14 -5.06 6.21 9.66
C GLY A 14 -6.17 5.19 9.37
N MET A 15 -7.18 5.08 10.22
CA MET A 15 -8.32 4.17 9.98
C MET A 15 -9.13 4.57 8.74
N VAL A 16 -9.44 5.85 8.60
CA VAL A 16 -10.21 6.36 7.44
C VAL A 16 -9.42 6.21 6.15
N TRP A 17 -8.16 6.62 6.16
CA TRP A 17 -7.27 6.50 5.00
C TRP A 17 -6.88 5.05 4.71
N GLY A 18 -6.91 4.17 5.71
CA GLY A 18 -6.79 2.72 5.52
C GLY A 18 -7.93 2.18 4.67
N GLY A 19 -9.17 2.53 4.98
CA GLY A 19 -10.34 2.12 4.18
C GLY A 19 -10.29 2.66 2.74
N ILE A 20 -10.02 3.95 2.57
CA ILE A 20 -9.87 4.57 1.24
C ILE A 20 -8.70 3.94 0.48
N GLY A 21 -7.58 3.75 1.17
CA GLY A 21 -6.38 3.14 0.64
C GLY A 21 -6.59 1.71 0.18
N GLY A 22 -7.33 0.89 0.93
CA GLY A 22 -7.66 -0.47 0.53
C GLY A 22 -8.42 -0.53 -0.79
N LEU A 23 -9.44 0.32 -0.96
CA LEU A 23 -10.20 0.41 -2.21
C LEU A 23 -9.32 0.90 -3.37
N LEU A 24 -8.58 1.99 -3.17
CA LEU A 24 -7.68 2.53 -4.20
C LEU A 24 -6.59 1.53 -4.57
N GLY A 25 -6.01 0.85 -3.60
CA GLY A 25 -5.01 -0.20 -3.82
C GLY A 25 -5.58 -1.33 -4.67
N PHE A 26 -6.80 -1.80 -4.35
CA PHE A 26 -7.48 -2.80 -5.16
C PHE A 26 -7.64 -2.37 -6.62
N PHE A 27 -8.26 -1.22 -6.86
CA PHE A 27 -8.52 -0.75 -8.23
C PHE A 27 -7.23 -0.43 -9.00
N ALA A 28 -6.25 0.19 -8.35
CA ALA A 28 -4.97 0.50 -8.98
C ALA A 28 -4.22 -0.78 -9.37
N SER A 29 -4.22 -1.80 -8.52
CA SER A 29 -3.54 -3.07 -8.80
C SER A 29 -4.22 -3.92 -9.88
N LEU A 30 -5.46 -3.62 -10.26
CA LEU A 30 -6.06 -4.22 -11.46
C LEU A 30 -5.29 -3.86 -12.74
N LEU A 31 -4.64 -2.69 -12.75
CA LEU A 31 -3.78 -2.24 -13.85
C LEU A 31 -2.34 -2.79 -13.75
N GLY A 32 -2.04 -3.55 -12.69
CA GLY A 32 -0.73 -4.13 -12.41
C GLY A 32 -0.06 -3.59 -11.15
N SER A 33 0.97 -4.31 -10.69
CA SER A 33 1.66 -4.03 -9.42
C SER A 33 2.29 -2.64 -9.35
N LEU A 34 2.82 -2.12 -10.47
CA LEU A 34 3.43 -0.79 -10.53
C LEU A 34 2.41 0.33 -10.22
N ALA A 35 1.20 0.24 -10.79
CA ALA A 35 0.14 1.19 -10.50
C ALA A 35 -0.25 1.15 -9.01
N GLY A 36 -0.32 -0.05 -8.42
CA GLY A 36 -0.47 -0.24 -6.99
C GLY A 36 0.67 0.36 -6.16
N ILE A 37 1.91 0.40 -6.63
CA ILE A 37 3.00 1.07 -5.89
C ILE A 37 2.81 2.59 -5.91
N ILE A 38 2.53 3.17 -7.09
CA ILE A 38 2.35 4.62 -7.26
C ILE A 38 1.17 5.13 -6.43
N ALA A 39 0.03 4.42 -6.47
CA ALA A 39 -1.13 4.75 -5.67
C ALA A 39 -0.81 4.70 -4.16
N GLY A 40 0.00 3.73 -3.73
CA GLY A 40 0.39 3.57 -2.33
C GLY A 40 1.19 4.77 -1.81
N ILE A 41 2.11 5.29 -2.62
CA ILE A 41 2.87 6.50 -2.28
C ILE A 41 1.94 7.70 -2.13
N PHE A 42 1.01 7.89 -3.08
CA PHE A 42 0.07 9.03 -3.04
C PHE A 42 -0.87 8.99 -1.84
N VAL A 43 -1.46 7.82 -1.57
CA VAL A 43 -2.36 7.60 -0.44
C VAL A 43 -1.60 7.74 0.87
N GLY A 44 -0.40 7.15 0.98
CA GLY A 44 0.48 7.28 2.14
C GLY A 44 0.83 8.74 2.42
N TYR A 45 1.27 9.48 1.41
CA TYR A 45 1.57 10.91 1.51
C TYR A 45 0.37 11.72 2.01
N SER A 46 -0.81 11.47 1.44
CA SER A 46 -2.04 12.18 1.80
C SER A 46 -2.50 11.86 3.23
N CYS A 47 -2.42 10.59 3.63
CA CYS A 47 -2.66 10.14 5.00
C CYS A 47 -1.71 10.84 5.98
N GLY A 48 -0.41 10.89 5.67
CA GLY A 48 0.61 11.51 6.50
C GLY A 48 0.38 13.00 6.75
N ARG A 49 0.07 13.76 5.69
CA ARG A 49 -0.27 15.19 5.83
C ARG A 49 -1.48 15.41 6.73
N ARG A 50 -2.54 14.62 6.52
CA ARG A 50 -3.79 14.72 7.31
C ARG A 50 -3.57 14.31 8.76
N ALA A 51 -2.76 13.29 9.02
CA ALA A 51 -2.46 12.82 10.36
C ALA A 51 -1.66 13.86 11.15
N ALA A 52 -0.68 14.52 10.51
CA ALA A 52 0.07 15.61 11.14
C ALA A 52 -0.78 16.86 11.42
N GLY A 53 -1.79 17.14 10.60
CA GLY A 53 -2.74 18.23 10.85
C GLY A 53 -3.79 17.92 11.93
N ALA A 54 -3.98 16.64 12.26
CA ALA A 54 -4.95 16.19 13.26
C ALA A 54 -4.38 16.09 14.69
N GLU A 55 -3.06 16.27 14.87
CA GLU A 55 -2.42 16.31 16.19
C GLU A 55 -1.59 17.58 16.37
N THR A 56 -1.90 18.37 17.40
CA THR A 56 -1.22 19.62 17.74
C THR A 56 0.08 19.38 18.52
N ASP A 57 0.06 18.48 19.49
CA ASP A 57 1.16 18.28 20.46
C ASP A 57 2.25 17.27 20.03
N ARG A 58 2.08 16.60 18.89
CA ARG A 58 3.01 15.55 18.43
C ARG A 58 3.85 15.98 17.22
N PRO A 59 5.12 15.57 17.09
CA PRO A 59 5.87 15.81 15.86
C PRO A 59 5.13 15.27 14.63
N GLY A 60 5.14 16.05 13.54
CA GLY A 60 4.40 15.71 12.32
C GLY A 60 4.85 14.39 11.72
N ALA A 61 6.16 14.10 11.75
CA ALA A 61 6.73 12.83 11.30
C ALA A 61 6.15 11.63 12.08
N LEU A 62 6.06 11.75 13.40
CA LEU A 62 5.54 10.68 14.26
C LEU A 62 4.03 10.48 14.05
N SER A 63 3.28 11.57 13.85
CA SER A 63 1.86 11.49 13.52
C SER A 63 1.63 10.82 12.17
N GLY A 64 2.45 11.16 11.17
CA GLY A 64 2.44 10.53 9.85
C GLY A 64 2.82 9.04 9.89
N LEU A 65 3.82 8.67 10.71
CA LEU A 65 4.21 7.28 10.95
C LEU A 65 3.05 6.47 11.55
N ILE A 66 2.39 6.99 12.59
CA ILE A 66 1.26 6.31 13.24
C ILE A 66 0.10 6.13 12.26
N GLY A 67 -0.32 7.21 11.57
CA GLY A 67 -1.38 7.13 10.58
C GLY A 67 -1.04 6.16 9.44
N GLY A 68 0.20 6.21 8.95
CA GLY A 68 0.70 5.31 7.92
C GLY A 68 0.73 3.85 8.34
N ALA A 69 1.23 3.55 9.54
CA ALA A 69 1.30 2.19 10.07
C ALA A 69 -0.09 1.56 10.28
N VAL A 70 -1.10 2.37 10.60
CA VAL A 70 -2.50 1.92 10.73
C VAL A 70 -3.15 1.69 9.38
N ALA A 71 -2.88 2.56 8.40
CA ALA A 71 -3.50 2.49 7.08
C ALA A 71 -2.88 1.44 6.15
N ALA A 72 -1.56 1.23 6.24
CA ALA A 72 -0.79 0.40 5.31
C ALA A 72 -1.28 -1.07 5.20
N PRO A 73 -1.67 -1.77 6.27
CA PRO A 73 -2.14 -3.15 6.15
C PRO A 73 -3.38 -3.27 5.26
N VAL A 74 -4.34 -2.34 5.41
CA VAL A 74 -5.58 -2.35 4.62
C VAL A 74 -5.27 -2.02 3.15
N TYR A 75 -4.36 -1.06 2.90
CA TYR A 75 -3.88 -0.75 1.56
C TYR A 75 -3.29 -1.99 0.87
N VAL A 76 -2.36 -2.67 1.53
CA VAL A 76 -1.62 -3.83 1.00
C VAL A 76 -2.55 -5.01 0.74
N VAL A 77 -3.51 -5.27 1.62
CA VAL A 77 -4.52 -6.31 1.40
C VAL A 77 -5.35 -5.99 0.16
N GLY A 78 -5.82 -4.75 0.03
CA GLY A 78 -6.57 -4.30 -1.14
C GLY A 78 -5.76 -4.46 -2.43
N ALA A 79 -4.52 -3.94 -2.44
CA ALA A 79 -3.62 -4.03 -3.58
C ALA A 79 -3.27 -5.48 -3.96
N SER A 80 -3.04 -6.36 -2.99
CA SER A 80 -2.78 -7.78 -3.23
C SER A 80 -4.01 -8.48 -3.80
N ALA A 81 -5.21 -8.18 -3.28
CA ALA A 81 -6.46 -8.71 -3.81
C ALA A 81 -6.70 -8.27 -5.27
N GLY A 82 -6.44 -7.00 -5.59
CA GLY A 82 -6.55 -6.49 -6.96
C GLY A 82 -5.58 -7.20 -7.92
N ALA A 83 -4.34 -7.39 -7.50
CA ALA A 83 -3.33 -8.13 -8.29
C ALA A 83 -3.73 -9.59 -8.51
N LEU A 84 -4.25 -10.26 -7.47
CA LEU A 84 -4.76 -11.63 -7.59
C LEU A 84 -5.92 -11.72 -8.60
N VAL A 85 -6.87 -10.80 -8.54
CA VAL A 85 -8.00 -10.75 -9.47
C VAL A 85 -7.51 -10.55 -10.92
N ALA A 86 -6.56 -9.63 -11.13
CA ALA A 86 -5.97 -9.40 -12.45
C ALA A 86 -5.28 -10.67 -12.99
N ALA A 87 -4.45 -11.33 -12.17
CA ALA A 87 -3.74 -12.54 -12.58
C ALA A 87 -4.66 -13.74 -12.81
N ARG A 88 -5.77 -13.85 -12.07
CA ARG A 88 -6.81 -14.84 -12.34
C ARG A 88 -7.45 -14.63 -13.72
N GLY A 89 -7.57 -13.38 -14.18
CA GLY A 89 -8.02 -13.07 -15.54
C GLY A 89 -7.02 -13.47 -16.64
N ILE A 90 -5.72 -13.52 -16.34
CA ILE A 90 -4.67 -13.94 -17.29
C ILE A 90 -4.57 -15.47 -17.36
N GLY A 91 -4.60 -16.14 -16.21
CA GLY A 91 -4.48 -17.60 -16.08
C GLY A 91 -3.03 -18.11 -16.06
N SER A 92 -2.79 -19.17 -15.28
CA SER A 92 -1.45 -19.77 -15.11
C SER A 92 -0.79 -20.29 -16.39
N PRO A 93 -1.51 -20.86 -17.39
CA PRO A 93 -0.85 -21.34 -18.61
C PRO A 93 -0.26 -20.19 -19.44
N ARG A 94 -0.95 -19.05 -19.49
CA ARG A 94 -0.49 -17.89 -20.24
C ARG A 94 0.67 -17.19 -19.55
N MET A 95 0.65 -17.12 -18.22
CA MET A 95 1.78 -16.63 -17.44
C MET A 95 3.02 -17.50 -17.62
N ALA A 96 2.86 -18.82 -17.60
CA ALA A 96 3.96 -19.76 -17.86
C ALA A 96 4.56 -19.56 -19.25
N ALA A 97 3.73 -19.43 -20.30
CA ALA A 97 4.21 -19.17 -21.65
C ALA A 97 5.05 -17.88 -21.74
N THR A 98 4.57 -16.78 -21.17
CA THR A 98 5.29 -15.49 -21.16
C THR A 98 6.59 -15.57 -20.35
N LEU A 99 6.56 -16.18 -19.17
CA LEU A 99 7.76 -16.38 -18.36
C LEU A 99 8.80 -17.24 -19.07
N SER A 100 8.35 -18.32 -19.73
CA SER A 100 9.22 -19.20 -20.49
C SER A 100 9.88 -18.51 -21.68
N GLU A 101 9.12 -17.66 -22.39
CA GLU A 101 9.64 -16.86 -23.49
C GLU A 101 10.71 -15.86 -23.01
N VAL A 102 10.45 -15.17 -21.90
CA VAL A 102 11.37 -14.15 -21.35
C VAL A 102 12.62 -14.77 -20.74
N LEU A 103 12.48 -15.90 -20.04
CA LEU A 103 13.58 -16.56 -19.33
C LEU A 103 14.34 -17.56 -20.22
N GLY A 104 13.79 -17.93 -21.37
CA GLY A 104 14.38 -18.94 -22.26
C GLY A 104 14.35 -20.35 -21.69
N THR A 105 13.51 -20.64 -20.70
CA THR A 105 13.40 -21.94 -20.02
C THR A 105 11.96 -22.40 -19.93
N SER A 106 11.71 -23.72 -19.88
CA SER A 106 10.36 -24.25 -19.67
C SER A 106 9.92 -24.05 -18.22
N ILE A 107 8.86 -23.28 -18.01
CA ILE A 107 8.24 -23.05 -16.69
C ILE A 107 6.86 -23.70 -16.72
N SER A 108 6.55 -24.48 -15.69
CA SER A 108 5.23 -25.11 -15.56
C SER A 108 4.17 -24.09 -15.11
N PRO A 109 2.88 -24.29 -15.42
CA PRO A 109 1.80 -23.42 -14.92
C PRO A 109 1.75 -23.28 -13.40
N ASP A 110 2.04 -24.36 -12.66
CA ASP A 110 2.05 -24.34 -11.19
C ASP A 110 3.23 -23.54 -10.63
N GLU A 111 4.40 -23.65 -11.27
CA GLU A 111 5.58 -22.88 -10.92
C GLU A 111 5.39 -21.39 -11.23
N ALA A 112 4.83 -21.05 -12.39
CA ALA A 112 4.48 -19.67 -12.75
C ALA A 112 3.49 -19.05 -11.74
N TRP A 113 2.49 -19.82 -11.28
CA TRP A 113 1.56 -19.37 -10.26
C TRP A 113 2.25 -19.14 -8.92
N THR A 114 3.16 -20.04 -8.52
CA THR A 114 3.93 -19.91 -7.28
C THR A 114 4.85 -18.69 -7.30
N LEU A 115 5.57 -18.47 -8.40
CA LEU A 115 6.41 -17.29 -8.61
C LEU A 115 5.58 -16.00 -8.57
N PHE A 116 4.37 -16.02 -9.14
CA PHE A 116 3.46 -14.90 -9.06
C PHE A 116 3.03 -14.60 -7.62
N LEU A 117 2.66 -15.61 -6.83
CA LEU A 117 2.31 -15.41 -5.41
C LEU A 117 3.49 -14.86 -4.60
N LEU A 118 4.71 -15.36 -4.82
CA LEU A 118 5.91 -14.81 -4.21
C LEU A 118 6.14 -13.35 -4.59
N SER A 119 5.88 -12.99 -5.86
CA SER A 119 5.97 -11.61 -6.32
C SER A 119 4.95 -10.69 -5.64
N ILE A 120 3.74 -11.19 -5.34
CA ILE A 120 2.74 -10.45 -4.55
C ILE A 120 3.25 -10.20 -3.13
N VAL A 121 3.83 -11.22 -2.48
CA VAL A 121 4.35 -11.06 -1.10
C VAL A 121 5.48 -10.03 -1.07
N LEU A 122 6.41 -10.10 -2.02
CA LEU A 122 7.48 -9.11 -2.12
C LEU A 122 6.93 -7.70 -2.40
N SER A 123 5.97 -7.60 -3.32
CA SER A 123 5.31 -6.33 -3.65
C SER A 123 4.57 -5.75 -2.45
N ALA A 124 3.87 -6.57 -1.68
CA ALA A 124 3.17 -6.18 -0.46
C ALA A 124 4.11 -5.55 0.58
N VAL A 125 5.30 -6.14 0.78
CA VAL A 125 6.32 -5.59 1.69
C VAL A 125 6.83 -4.23 1.19
N ILE A 126 7.14 -4.13 -0.10
CA ILE A 126 7.61 -2.87 -0.71
C ILE A 126 6.53 -1.79 -0.62
N GLN A 127 5.27 -2.13 -0.94
CA GLN A 127 4.13 -1.22 -0.85
C GLN A 127 3.92 -0.73 0.59
N ALA A 128 3.97 -1.63 1.59
CA ALA A 128 3.87 -1.24 2.99
C ALA A 128 4.97 -0.23 3.38
N ALA A 129 6.23 -0.56 3.05
CA ALA A 129 7.36 0.28 3.39
C ALA A 129 7.26 1.66 2.73
N LEU A 130 6.96 1.71 1.43
CA LEU A 130 6.82 2.97 0.69
C LEU A 130 5.63 3.80 1.18
N PHE A 131 4.49 3.16 1.49
CA PHE A 131 3.33 3.84 2.05
C PHE A 131 3.67 4.50 3.39
N VAL A 132 4.26 3.75 4.31
CA VAL A 132 4.61 4.24 5.66
C VAL A 132 5.69 5.32 5.58
N ALA A 133 6.69 5.14 4.72
CA ALA A 133 7.73 6.15 4.50
C ALA A 133 7.13 7.45 3.93
N ALA A 134 6.29 7.34 2.90
CA ALA A 134 5.60 8.49 2.32
C ALA A 134 4.74 9.23 3.34
N ALA A 135 3.99 8.51 4.18
CA ALA A 135 3.18 9.09 5.24
C ALA A 135 4.05 9.81 6.30
N THR A 136 5.16 9.19 6.70
CA THR A 136 6.10 9.75 7.67
C THR A 136 6.74 11.05 7.14
N VAL A 137 7.25 11.02 5.91
CA VAL A 137 7.86 12.19 5.25
C VAL A 137 6.82 13.31 5.08
N ALA A 138 5.62 12.97 4.62
CA ALA A 138 4.57 13.94 4.40
C ALA A 138 4.11 14.61 5.70
N GLY A 139 4.00 13.83 6.78
CA GLY A 139 3.71 14.35 8.10
C GLY A 139 4.82 15.28 8.62
N ALA A 140 6.09 14.92 8.40
CA ALA A 140 7.23 15.76 8.75
C ALA A 140 7.20 17.12 8.02
N LEU A 141 6.91 17.10 6.72
CA LEU A 141 6.82 18.30 5.90
C LEU A 141 5.64 19.19 6.29
N ALA A 142 4.50 18.61 6.65
CA ALA A 142 3.27 19.35 6.96
C ALA A 142 3.38 20.25 8.21
N LYS A 143 4.26 19.93 9.18
CA LYS A 143 4.53 20.78 10.35
C LYS A 143 5.72 21.72 10.18
N ARG A 144 6.43 21.64 9.05
CA ARG A 144 7.56 22.52 8.73
C ARG A 144 7.12 23.77 7.95
N SER A 145 5.96 23.69 7.30
CA SER A 145 5.27 24.77 6.58
C SER A 145 4.31 25.51 7.48
#